data_AF-A0A2G3A027-F1
#
_entry.id   AF-A0A2G3A027-F1
#
_cell.length_a   1.000
_cell.length_b   1.000
_cell.length_c   1.000
_cell.angle_alpha   90.00
_cell.angle_beta   90.00
_cell.angle_gamma   90.00
#
_symmetry.space_group_name_H-M   'P 1'
#
loop_
_entity.id
_entity.type
_entity.pdbx_description
1 polymer ?
#
loop_
_entity_poly.entity_id
_entity_poly.type
_entity_poly.pdbx_seq_one_letter_code
_entity_poly.pdbx_strand_id
1 'polypeptide(L)'
;MSVGELGCTYAALLLFDDGIPITSEKIATVVKAANISVESYWPSLFAKLFEKRDIEDLILNVGTGGGAAAAPATAEKKEETKEESDDDLGLNLFD
;
A
#
# COMPACT_ATOMS: atom_id res chain seq x y z
N MET A 1 -1.20 -5.35 12.56
CA MET A 1 -1.98 -5.59 11.32
C MET A 1 -2.62 -6.96 11.43
N SER A 2 -3.90 -7.07 11.09
CA SER A 2 -4.65 -8.31 11.14
C SER A 2 -4.35 -9.19 9.93
N VAL A 3 -4.42 -10.52 10.07
CA VAL A 3 -4.20 -11.46 8.95
C VAL A 3 -5.18 -11.20 7.81
N GLY A 4 -6.41 -10.79 8.13
CA GLY A 4 -7.40 -10.47 7.12
C GLY A 4 -7.12 -9.20 6.32
N GLU A 5 -6.50 -8.20 6.96
CA GLU A 5 -6.02 -6.99 6.29
C GLU A 5 -4.88 -7.35 5.33
N LEU A 6 -3.85 -8.03 5.85
CA LEU A 6 -2.68 -8.45 5.07
C LEU A 6 -3.09 -9.31 3.88
N GLY A 7 -3.93 -10.33 4.11
CA GLY A 7 -4.41 -11.24 3.07
C GLY A 7 -5.15 -10.52 1.95
N CYS A 8 -6.00 -9.54 2.29
CA CYS A 8 -6.70 -8.75 1.29
C CYS A 8 -5.78 -7.76 0.55
N THR A 9 -4.80 -7.13 1.21
CA THR A 9 -3.79 -6.30 0.51
C THR A 9 -2.96 -7.11 -0.46
N TYR A 10 -2.44 -8.28 -0.06
CA TYR A 10 -1.62 -9.10 -0.96
C TYR A 10 -2.45 -9.69 -2.10
N ALA A 11 -3.69 -10.10 -1.82
CA ALA A 11 -4.60 -10.56 -2.87
C ALA A 11 -4.90 -9.45 -3.89
N ALA A 12 -5.10 -8.22 -3.43
CA ALA A 12 -5.33 -7.08 -4.32
C ALA A 12 -4.10 -6.75 -5.17
N LEU A 13 -2.89 -6.77 -4.58
CA LEU A 13 -1.65 -6.55 -5.31
C LEU A 13 -1.38 -7.67 -6.34
N LEU A 14 -1.69 -8.92 -6.00
CA LEU A 14 -1.56 -10.05 -6.92
C LEU A 14 -2.51 -9.92 -8.12
N LEU A 15 -3.77 -9.54 -7.87
CA LEU A 15 -4.73 -9.28 -8.93
C LEU A 15 -4.29 -8.10 -9.81
N PHE A 16 -3.72 -7.06 -9.20
CA PHE A 16 -3.17 -5.92 -9.91
C PHE A 16 -2.00 -6.31 -10.83
N ASP A 17 -1.05 -7.10 -10.34
CA ASP A 17 0.12 -7.59 -11.10
C ASP A 17 -0.32 -8.44 -12.31
N ASP A 18 -1.33 -9.28 -12.13
CA ASP A 18 -1.93 -10.09 -13.20
C ASP A 18 -2.83 -9.28 -14.16
N GLY A 19 -3.04 -7.98 -13.92
CA GLY A 19 -3.95 -7.13 -14.71
C GLY A 19 -5.44 -7.53 -14.57
N ILE A 20 -5.79 -8.27 -13.52
CA ILE A 20 -7.15 -8.70 -13.21
C ILE A 20 -7.84 -7.61 -12.38
N PRO A 21 -9.10 -7.24 -12.70
CA PRO A 21 -9.81 -6.24 -11.91
C PRO A 21 -9.97 -6.68 -10.45
N ILE A 22 -9.64 -5.76 -9.54
CA ILE A 22 -9.72 -5.97 -8.10
C ILE A 22 -11.18 -5.83 -7.64
N THR A 23 -11.89 -6.96 -7.59
CA THR A 23 -13.26 -7.03 -7.06
C THR A 23 -13.31 -7.84 -5.77
N SER A 24 -14.39 -7.65 -4.99
CA SER A 24 -14.63 -8.37 -3.74
C SER A 24 -14.62 -9.90 -3.94
N GLU A 25 -15.21 -10.38 -5.04
CA GLU A 25 -15.28 -11.81 -5.37
C GLU A 25 -13.91 -12.39 -5.68
N LYS A 26 -13.06 -11.63 -6.39
CA LYS A 26 -11.71 -12.07 -6.76
C LYS A 26 -10.79 -12.10 -5.55
N ILE A 27 -10.82 -11.06 -4.73
CA ILE A 27 -10.09 -11.02 -3.45
C ILE A 27 -10.53 -12.21 -2.57
N ALA A 28 -11.84 -12.42 -2.40
CA ALA A 28 -12.34 -13.54 -1.59
C ALA A 28 -11.91 -14.90 -2.15
N THR A 29 -11.79 -15.04 -3.47
CA THR A 29 -11.34 -16.28 -4.12
C THR A 29 -9.86 -16.54 -3.84
N VAL A 30 -9.00 -15.52 -4.00
CA VAL A 30 -7.56 -15.64 -3.72
C VAL A 30 -7.31 -15.98 -2.26
N VAL A 31 -7.99 -15.28 -1.34
CA VAL A 31 -7.78 -15.51 0.09
C VAL A 31 -8.31 -16.89 0.54
N LYS A 32 -9.42 -17.37 -0.05
CA LYS A 32 -9.88 -18.76 0.13
C LYS A 32 -8.89 -19.79 -0.42
N ALA A 33 -8.31 -19.54 -1.60
CA ALA A 33 -7.30 -20.42 -2.20
C ALA A 33 -6.03 -20.49 -1.33
N ALA A 34 -5.68 -19.39 -0.66
CA ALA A 34 -4.60 -19.33 0.32
C ALA A 34 -4.97 -19.96 1.68
N ASN A 35 -6.18 -20.49 1.85
CA ASN A 35 -6.70 -21.06 3.09
C ASN A 35 -6.69 -20.08 4.27
N ILE A 36 -6.85 -18.78 3.98
CA ILE A 36 -6.89 -17.70 4.97
C ILE A 36 -8.36 -17.36 5.24
N SER A 37 -8.72 -17.23 6.53
CA SER A 37 -10.04 -16.75 6.92
C SER A 37 -10.04 -15.22 6.94
N VAL A 38 -10.85 -14.62 6.06
CA VAL A 38 -11.11 -13.18 6.01
C VAL A 38 -12.58 -12.91 6.27
N GLU A 39 -12.85 -11.92 7.09
CA GLU A 39 -14.21 -11.41 7.27
C GLU A 39 -14.73 -10.83 5.96
N SER A 40 -16.01 -11.06 5.66
CA SER A 40 -16.68 -10.62 4.43
C SER A 40 -16.61 -9.10 4.19
N TYR A 41 -16.36 -8.34 5.25
CA TYR A 41 -16.14 -6.90 5.21
C TYR A 41 -14.88 -6.51 4.43
N TRP A 42 -13.77 -7.24 4.61
CA TRP A 42 -12.46 -6.87 4.07
C TRP A 42 -12.39 -6.86 2.54
N PRO A 43 -12.81 -7.91 1.82
CA PRO A 43 -12.78 -7.91 0.36
C PRO A 43 -13.59 -6.74 -0.24
N SER A 44 -14.73 -6.42 0.36
CA SER A 44 -15.59 -5.32 -0.09
C SER A 44 -14.99 -3.95 0.21
N LEU A 45 -14.29 -3.80 1.34
CA LEU A 45 -13.58 -2.57 1.68
C LEU A 45 -12.42 -2.31 0.72
N PHE A 46 -11.59 -3.32 0.46
CA PHE A 46 -10.43 -3.18 -0.42
C PHE A 46 -10.82 -2.94 -1.87
N ALA A 47 -11.85 -3.62 -2.38
CA ALA A 47 -12.40 -3.33 -3.71
C ALA A 47 -12.75 -1.83 -3.86
N LYS A 48 -13.49 -1.28 -2.88
CA LYS A 48 -13.86 0.16 -2.89
C LYS A 48 -12.68 1.11 -2.69
N LEU A 49 -11.64 0.67 -2.00
CA LEU A 49 -10.43 1.47 -1.79
C LEU A 49 -9.67 1.63 -3.11
N PHE A 50 -9.45 0.51 -3.80
CA PHE A 50 -8.70 0.46 -5.06
C PHE A 50 -9.48 0.99 -6.27
N GLU A 51 -10.81 1.10 -6.18
CA GLU A 51 -11.61 1.86 -7.16
C GLU A 51 -11.29 3.37 -7.15
N LYS A 52 -10.82 3.92 -6.02
CA LYS A 52 -10.60 5.36 -5.83
C LYS A 52 -9.13 5.76 -5.75
N ARG A 53 -8.23 4.79 -5.65
CA ARG A 53 -6.80 4.99 -5.43
C ARG A 53 -6.03 4.35 -6.56
N ASP A 54 -5.08 5.09 -7.10
CA ASP A 54 -4.10 4.52 -8.01
C ASP A 54 -3.16 3.60 -7.22
N ILE A 55 -3.04 2.35 -7.68
CA ILE A 55 -2.25 1.32 -6.99
C ILE A 55 -0.77 1.50 -7.26
N GLU A 56 -0.39 1.96 -8.46
CA GLU A 56 1.01 2.22 -8.81
C GLU A 56 1.55 3.36 -7.95
N ASP A 57 0.80 4.44 -7.83
CA ASP A 57 1.16 5.57 -6.97
C ASP A 57 1.23 5.15 -5.49
N LEU A 58 0.30 4.29 -5.04
CA LEU A 58 0.32 3.77 -3.68
C LEU A 58 1.57 2.93 -3.38
N ILE A 59 2.05 2.14 -4.34
CA ILE A 59 3.25 1.31 -4.19
C ILE A 59 4.51 2.20 -4.21
N LEU A 60 4.56 3.17 -5.11
CA LEU A 60 5.73 4.06 -5.27
C LEU A 60 5.85 5.10 -4.16
N ASN A 61 4.73 5.49 -3.53
CA ASN A 61 4.67 6.51 -2.49
C ASN A 61 4.09 6.00 -1.17
N VAL A 62 4.51 4.79 -0.74
CA VAL A 62 4.18 4.24 0.60
C VAL A 62 4.56 5.26 1.69
N GLY A 63 3.55 5.94 2.25
CA GLY A 63 3.73 6.99 3.27
C GLY A 63 2.81 8.21 3.10
N THR A 64 2.22 8.43 1.93
CA THR A 64 1.39 9.63 1.64
C THR A 64 -0.09 9.47 2.03
N GLY A 65 -0.44 8.45 2.81
CA GLY A 65 -1.81 8.15 3.22
C GLY A 65 -2.47 9.18 4.16
N GLY A 66 -1.74 10.20 4.61
CA GLY A 66 -2.28 11.34 5.36
C GLY A 66 -2.84 12.39 4.39
N GLY A 67 -4.14 12.69 4.51
CA GLY A 67 -4.87 13.55 3.59
C GLY A 67 -4.12 14.84 3.23
N ALA A 68 -3.86 15.01 1.93
CA ALA A 68 -3.60 16.31 1.35
C ALA A 68 -4.18 16.29 -0.07
N ALA A 69 -4.99 17.31 -0.37
CA ALA A 69 -5.44 17.58 -1.71
C ALA A 69 -4.22 17.68 -2.65
N ALA A 70 -4.34 17.04 -3.81
CA ALA A 70 -3.34 17.07 -4.86
C ALA A 70 -3.00 18.53 -5.25
N ALA A 71 -1.73 18.89 -5.14
CA ALA A 71 -1.13 19.94 -5.95
C ALA A 71 -0.31 19.25 -7.06
N PRO A 72 -0.36 19.72 -8.31
CA PRO A 72 0.34 19.08 -9.40
C PRO A 72 1.85 19.24 -9.19
N ALA A 73 2.59 18.14 -9.35
CA ALA A 73 4.03 18.14 -9.37
C ALA A 73 4.53 18.84 -10.63
N THR A 74 4.97 20.09 -10.51
CA THR A 74 5.90 20.71 -11.47
C THR A 74 7.30 20.23 -11.15
N ALA A 75 7.85 19.45 -12.07
CA ALA A 75 9.26 19.14 -12.13
C ALA A 75 10.08 20.43 -12.30
N GLU A 76 10.89 20.78 -11.31
CA GLU A 76 12.09 21.59 -11.53
C GLU A 76 13.29 20.98 -10.80
N LYS A 77 14.26 20.62 -11.63
CA LYS A 77 15.60 20.16 -11.32
C LYS A 77 16.38 21.25 -10.57
N LYS A 78 16.95 20.92 -9.40
CA LYS A 78 18.14 21.61 -8.87
C LYS A 78 18.96 20.71 -7.93
N GLU A 79 20.07 20.16 -8.47
CA GLU A 79 21.35 19.86 -7.78
C GLU A 79 21.77 21.08 -6.91
N GLU A 80 22.42 21.01 -5.74
CA GLU A 80 23.41 20.08 -5.20
C GLU A 80 23.63 20.36 -3.67
N THR A 81 24.05 19.33 -2.93
CA THR A 81 24.95 19.32 -1.74
C THR A 81 24.58 20.00 -0.40
N LYS A 82 24.41 19.18 0.65
CA LYS A 82 25.28 19.19 1.85
C LYS A 82 25.35 17.82 2.54
N GLU A 83 26.59 17.35 2.65
CA GLU A 83 27.10 16.19 3.38
C GLU A 83 26.73 16.14 4.87
N GLU A 84 26.58 14.89 5.34
CA GLU A 84 27.17 14.31 6.56
C GLU A 84 26.68 14.78 7.95
N SER A 85 25.87 13.92 8.60
CA SER A 85 26.16 13.41 9.95
C SER A 85 25.37 12.13 10.21
N ASP A 86 26.05 11.02 9.96
CA ASP A 86 25.81 9.68 10.49
C ASP A 86 26.39 9.68 11.91
N ASP A 87 25.58 9.83 12.98
CA ASP A 87 25.95 9.47 14.39
C ASP A 87 24.85 9.72 15.46
N ASP A 88 23.58 10.00 15.12
CA ASP A 88 22.52 10.22 16.14
C ASP A 88 21.31 9.27 16.00
N LEU A 89 21.51 8.11 15.36
CA LEU A 89 20.57 7.00 15.44
C LEU A 89 20.86 6.16 16.69
N GLY A 90 20.66 6.80 17.83
CA GLY A 90 20.08 6.24 19.05
C GLY A 90 20.41 4.77 19.35
N LEU A 91 21.60 4.57 19.93
CA LEU A 91 22.05 3.38 20.68
C LEU A 91 21.14 3.00 21.89
N ASN A 92 19.86 3.38 21.90
CA ASN A 92 18.91 3.14 22.98
C ASN A 92 17.59 2.47 22.52
N LEU A 93 17.55 1.82 21.34
CA LEU A 93 16.39 1.00 20.95
C LEU A 93 16.47 -0.45 21.48
N PHE A 94 17.48 -0.74 22.31
CA PHE A 94 17.66 -2.02 22.99
C PHE A 94 17.66 -1.88 24.52
N ASP A 95 16.94 -0.88 25.05
CA ASP A 95 16.38 -0.92 26.41
C ASP A 95 14.84 -0.97 26.33
#